data_AF-A0A0M3DCU7-F1
#
_entry.id   AF-A0A0M3DCU7-F1
#
_cell.length_a   1.000
_cell.length_b   1.000
_cell.length_c   1.000
_cell.angle_alpha   90.00
_cell.angle_beta   90.00
_cell.angle_gamma   90.00
#
_symmetry.space_group_name_H-M   'P 1'
#
loop_
_entity.id
_entity.type
_entity.pdbx_description
1 polymer ?
#
loop_
_entity_poly.entity_id
_entity_poly.type
_entity_poly.pdbx_seq_one_letter_code
_entity_poly.pdbx_strand_id
1 'polypeptide(L)' 'MGKCHVISAKRMGWEQMYDYYTFPVNEYNKEEAMDQFCIVQKETMKNNGQWYPYTAYEYNGEIYHSIIYSGIADESEFD' A
#
# COMPACT_ATOMS: atom_id res chain seq x y z
N MET A 1 -10.15 -7.59 21.84
CA MET A 1 -9.66 -7.66 20.44
C MET A 1 -9.65 -6.25 19.93
N GLY A 2 -8.50 -5.77 19.46
CA GLY A 2 -8.37 -4.44 18.88
C GLY A 2 -8.97 -4.41 17.47
N LYS A 3 -9.22 -3.19 16.99
CA LYS A 3 -9.67 -2.91 15.64
C LYS A 3 -8.54 -2.25 14.88
N CYS A 4 -8.39 -2.60 13.61
CA CYS A 4 -7.34 -2.05 12.76
C CYS A 4 -7.92 -1.49 11.46
N HIS A 5 -7.36 -0.36 11.03
CA HIS A 5 -7.42 0.10 9.65
C HIS A 5 -6.65 -0.88 8.77
N VAL A 6 -7.28 -1.34 7.69
CA VAL A 6 -6.65 -2.28 6.74
C VAL A 6 -6.35 -1.54 5.44
N ILE A 7 -5.11 -1.66 4.99
CA ILE A 7 -4.65 -1.13 3.69
C ILE A 7 -4.18 -2.30 2.83
N SER A 8 -4.77 -2.42 1.64
CA SER A 8 -4.32 -3.34 0.59
C SER A 8 -3.32 -2.62 -0.31
N ALA A 9 -2.09 -3.11 -0.35
CA ALA A 9 -1.02 -2.57 -1.17
C ALA A 9 -0.75 -3.50 -2.36
N LYS A 10 -1.06 -3.05 -3.57
CA LYS A 10 -0.90 -3.85 -4.79
C LYS A 10 0.57 -3.89 -5.21
N ARG A 11 1.13 -5.09 -5.33
CA ARG A 11 2.51 -5.28 -5.80
C ARG A 11 2.68 -4.84 -7.25
N MET A 12 3.92 -4.52 -7.60
CA MET A 12 4.32 -4.24 -8.97
C MET A 12 4.17 -5.49 -9.85
N GLY A 13 3.79 -5.30 -11.10
CA GLY A 13 3.63 -6.38 -12.08
C GLY A 13 2.19 -6.53 -12.58
N TRP A 14 1.98 -7.57 -13.39
CA TRP A 14 0.69 -7.83 -14.04
C TRP A 14 -0.28 -8.63 -13.16
N GLU A 15 0.25 -9.35 -12.17
CA GLU A 15 -0.54 -10.15 -11.27
C GLU A 15 -1.29 -9.29 -10.26
N GLN A 16 -2.47 -9.76 -9.83
CA GLN A 16 -3.27 -9.11 -8.81
C GLN A 16 -2.86 -9.59 -7.42
N MET A 17 -1.59 -9.37 -7.07
CA MET A 17 -1.04 -9.71 -5.76
C MET A 17 -1.06 -8.48 -4.83
N TYR A 18 -1.53 -8.69 -3.61
CA TYR A 18 -1.66 -7.66 -2.59
C TYR A 18 -0.96 -8.08 -1.31
N ASP A 19 -0.26 -7.14 -0.69
CA ASP A 19 0.11 -7.22 0.71
C ASP A 19 -0.91 -6.44 1.54
N TYR A 20 -1.23 -6.93 2.73
CA TYR A 20 -2.18 -6.30 3.64
C TYR A 20 -1.45 -5.77 4.85
N TYR A 21 -1.71 -4.51 5.17
CA TYR A 21 -1.12 -3.82 6.31
C TYR A 21 -2.22 -3.34 7.25
N THR A 22 -2.02 -3.58 8.54
CA THR A 22 -2.96 -3.24 9.60
C THR A 22 -2.39 -2.13 10.49
N PHE A 23 -3.21 -1.12 10.78
CA PHE A 23 -2.86 0.00 11.65
C PHE A 23 -3.91 0.15 12.76
N PRO A 24 -3.54 0.12 14.05
CA PRO A 24 -4.51 0.18 15.15
C PRO A 24 -5.37 1.46 15.13
N VAL A 25 -6.70 1.33 15.25
CA VAL A 25 -7.63 2.49 15.18
C VAL A 25 -7.54 3.44 16.39
N ASN A 26 -6.93 2.98 17.47
CA ASN A 26 -6.67 3.79 18.68
C ASN A 26 -5.40 4.65 18.55
N GLU A 27 -4.53 4.34 17.58
CA GLU A 27 -3.27 5.05 17.32
C GLU A 27 -3.31 5.86 16.03
N TYR A 28 -4.06 5.37 15.03
CA TYR A 28 -4.16 5.98 13.71
C TYR A 28 -5.62 6.20 13.34
N ASN A 29 -5.91 7.32 12.68
CA ASN A 29 -7.10 7.45 11.86
C ASN A 29 -6.83 6.96 10.43
N LYS A 30 -7.89 6.94 9.58
CA LYS A 30 -7.79 6.49 8.19
C LYS A 30 -6.72 7.23 7.38
N GLU A 31 -6.66 8.55 7.49
CA GLU A 31 -5.72 9.38 6.73
C GLU A 31 -4.29 9.13 7.21
N GLU A 32 -4.07 9.11 8.53
CA GLU A 32 -2.75 8.82 9.12
C GLU A 32 -2.22 7.43 8.76
N ALA A 33 -3.10 6.43 8.68
CA ALA A 33 -2.74 5.07 8.23
C ALA A 33 -2.33 5.07 6.75
N MET A 34 -3.05 5.81 5.90
CA MET A 34 -2.70 5.91 4.48
C MET A 34 -1.41 6.71 4.24
N ASP A 35 -1.18 7.75 5.04
CA ASP A 35 0.02 8.61 4.95
C ASP A 35 1.30 7.88 5.37
N GLN A 36 1.21 6.69 5.98
CA GLN A 36 2.38 5.82 6.17
C GLN A 36 3.02 5.41 4.84
N PHE A 37 2.26 5.38 3.76
CA PHE A 37 2.75 5.03 2.42
C PHE A 37 3.21 6.30 1.68
N CYS A 38 4.53 6.47 1.61
CA CYS A 38 5.14 7.63 0.97
C CYS A 38 4.99 7.55 -0.55
N ILE A 39 4.48 8.63 -1.15
CA ILE A 39 4.42 8.75 -2.61
C ILE A 39 5.83 8.98 -3.13
N VAL A 40 6.28 8.10 -4.04
CA VAL A 40 7.59 8.19 -4.69
C VAL A 40 7.44 8.18 -6.20
N GLN A 41 8.30 8.92 -6.89
CA GLN A 41 8.42 8.82 -8.34
C GLN A 41 9.46 7.75 -8.69
N LYS A 42 9.07 6.85 -9.59
CA LYS A 42 9.92 5.79 -10.13
C LYS A 42 9.85 5.84 -11.65
N GLU A 43 10.77 5.15 -12.31
CA GLU A 43 10.80 5.08 -13.77
C GLU A 43 10.71 3.62 -14.22
N THR A 44 10.07 3.39 -15.36
CA THR A 44 10.04 2.08 -16.00
C THR A 44 10.34 2.23 -17.48
N MET A 45 11.14 1.31 -18.02
CA MET A 45 11.45 1.27 -19.44
C MET A 45 10.36 0.50 -20.17
N LYS A 46 9.72 1.12 -21.16
CA LYS A 46 8.74 0.45 -22.02
C LYS A 46 9.44 -0.18 -23.23
N ASN A 47 8.70 -1.02 -23.95
CA ASN A 47 9.18 -1.76 -25.12
C ASN A 47 9.73 -0.88 -26.26
N ASN A 48 9.44 0.43 -26.26
CA ASN A 48 9.99 1.41 -27.18
C ASN A 48 11.36 1.97 -26.75
N GLY A 49 11.96 1.44 -25.68
CA GLY A 49 13.26 1.87 -25.16
C GLY A 49 13.24 3.21 -24.43
N GLN A 50 12.06 3.80 -24.20
CA GLN A 50 11.92 5.06 -23.47
C GLN A 50 11.57 4.80 -22.00
N TRP A 51 12.17 5.59 -21.11
CA TRP A 51 11.83 5.64 -19.70
C TRP A 51 10.59 6.49 -19.49
N TYR A 52 9.66 5.97 -18.69
CA TYR A 52 8.45 6.69 -18.31
C TYR A 52 8.38 6.77 -16.79
N PRO A 53 8.17 7.98 -16.23
CA PRO A 53 7.91 8.12 -14.82
C PRO A 53 6.55 7.52 -14.48
N TYR A 54 6.44 6.95 -13.29
CA TYR A 54 5.18 6.55 -12.70
C TYR A 54 5.22 6.83 -11.20
N THR A 55 4.04 7.06 -10.64
CA THR A 55 3.85 7.22 -9.20
C THR A 55 3.76 5.85 -8.56
N ALA A 56 4.52 5.64 -7.50
CA ALA A 56 4.48 4.44 -6.67
C ALA A 56 4.32 4.83 -5.20
N TYR A 57 4.07 3.84 -4.36
CA TYR A 57 3.88 4.01 -2.92
C TYR A 57 4.92 3.16 -2.19
N GLU A 58 5.74 3.80 -1.36
CA GLU A 58 6.78 3.14 -0.57
C GLU A 58 6.33 2.97 0.88
N TYR A 59 6.50 1.77 1.42
CA TYR A 59 6.31 1.49 2.84
C TYR A 59 7.32 0.45 3.32
N ASN A 60 8.07 0.76 4.37
CA ASN A 60 9.11 -0.12 4.93
C ASN A 60 10.12 -0.67 3.90
N GLY A 61 10.46 0.13 2.89
CA GLY A 61 11.39 -0.24 1.81
C GLY A 61 10.77 -1.03 0.66
N GLU A 62 9.50 -1.43 0.76
CA GLU A 62 8.75 -2.09 -0.31
C GLU A 62 8.05 -1.07 -1.22
N ILE A 63 7.98 -1.36 -2.51
CA ILE A 63 7.39 -0.47 -3.52
C ILE A 63 6.11 -1.09 -4.11
N TYR A 64 5.03 -0.32 -4.05
CA TYR A 64 3.70 -0.72 -4.49
C TYR A 64 3.21 0.13 -5.66
N HIS A 65 2.44 -0.51 -6.54
CA HIS A 65 1.80 0.15 -7.67
C HIS A 65 0.66 1.08 -7.22
N SER A 66 -0.11 0.64 -6.23
CA SER A 66 -1.27 1.38 -5.71
C SER A 66 -1.65 0.88 -4.33
N ILE A 67 -2.21 1.75 -3.50
CA ILE A 67 -2.75 1.42 -2.18
C ILE A 67 -4.26 1.67 -2.15
N ILE A 68 -4.99 0.84 -1.40
CA ILE A 68 -6.45 0.94 -1.24
C ILE A 68 -6.78 0.79 0.25
N TYR A 69 -7.55 1.73 0.79
CA TYR A 69 -8.12 1.56 2.12
C TYR A 69 -9.29 0.57 2.09
N SER A 70 -9.15 -0.53 2.82
CA SER A 70 -10.08 -1.67 2.79
C SER A 70 -11.11 -1.66 3.92
N GLY A 71 -11.00 -0.74 4.88
CA GLY A 71 -11.94 -0.61 5.98
C GLY A 71 -11.31 -0.87 7.34
N ILE A 72 -12.16 -1.14 8.33
CA ILE A 72 -11.76 -1.55 9.67
C ILE A 72 -12.10 -3.02 9.84
N ALA A 73 -11.18 -3.78 10.42
CA ALA A 73 -11.34 -5.20 10.70
C ALA A 73 -10.88 -5.51 12.13
N ASP A 74 -11.28 -6.66 12.66
CA ASP A 74 -10.82 -7.12 13.97
C ASP A 74 -9.42 -7.73 13.85
N GLU A 75 -8.54 -7.47 14.82
CA GLU A 75 -7.15 -7.98 14.81
C GLU A 75 -7.07 -9.50 14.63
N SER A 76 -8.05 -10.24 15.16
CA SER A 76 -8.11 -11.71 15.04
C SER A 76 -8.36 -12.23 13.64
N GLU A 77 -8.73 -11.37 12.69
CA GLU A 77 -8.91 -11.76 11.28
C GLU A 77 -7.57 -11.87 10.53
N PHE A 78 -6.45 -11.46 11.15
CA PHE A 78 -5.12 -11.40 10.55
C PHE A 78 -4.04 -12.17 11.33
N ASP A 79 -4.43 -12.95 12.35
CA ASP A 79 -3.55 -13.74 13.24
C ASP A 79 -3.47 -15.22 12.82
#